data_AF-A0A8T4NYE0-F1
#
_entry.id   AF-A0A8T4NYE0-F1
#
_cell.length_a   1.000
_cell.length_b   1.000
_cell.length_c   1.000
_cell.angle_alpha   90.00
_cell.angle_beta   90.00
_cell.angle_gamma   90.00
#
_symmetry.space_group_name_H-M   'P 1'
#
loop_
_entity.id
_entity.type
_entity.pdbx_description
1 polymer ?
#
loop_
_entity_poly.entity_id
_entity_poly.type
_entity_poly.pdbx_seq_one_letter_code
_entity_poly.pdbx_strand_id
1 'polypeptide(L)' 'MPLVEITKKGFKCERCSHEWIPNDIKEKPKVCPSCKSPYWDTPRRNGRGK' A
#
# COMPACT_ATOMS: atom_id res chain seq x y z
N MET A 1 24.53 23.64 -3.87
CA MET A 1 23.34 23.05 -3.20
C MET A 1 23.30 21.59 -3.60
N PRO A 2 23.51 20.63 -2.68
CA PRO A 2 23.54 19.22 -3.07
C PRO A 2 22.11 18.72 -3.31
N LEU A 3 21.87 18.21 -4.52
CA LEU A 3 20.70 17.39 -4.83
C LEU A 3 20.95 15.98 -4.31
N VAL A 4 19.98 15.44 -3.58
CA VAL A 4 20.02 14.08 -3.03
C VAL A 4 18.74 13.35 -3.42
N GLU A 5 18.90 12.12 -3.88
CA GLU A 5 17.80 11.21 -4.19
C GLU A 5 17.31 10.53 -2.91
N ILE A 6 16.02 10.63 -2.61
CA ILE A 6 15.40 10.06 -1.41
C ILE A 6 14.47 8.92 -1.83
N THR A 7 14.88 7.69 -1.56
CA THR A 7 14.05 6.49 -1.79
C THR A 7 13.23 6.20 -0.54
N LYS A 8 11.89 6.30 -0.61
CA LYS A 8 10.98 5.91 0.49
C LYS A 8 10.24 4.63 0.16
N LYS A 9 10.06 3.78 1.17
CA LYS A 9 9.20 2.60 1.09
C LYS A 9 7.75 3.01 1.39
N GLY A 10 6.81 2.48 0.63
CA GLY A 10 5.38 2.73 0.78
C GLY A 10 4.56 1.44 0.71
N PHE A 11 3.26 1.58 0.94
CA PHE A 11 2.29 0.51 0.79
C PHE A 11 1.37 0.80 -0.39
N LYS A 12 0.93 -0.27 -1.06
CA LYS A 12 -0.04 -0.23 -2.14
C LYS A 12 -1.26 -1.06 -1.75
N CYS A 13 -2.45 -0.53 -2.01
CA CYS A 13 -3.68 -1.26 -1.80
C CYS A 13 -4.02 -2.10 -3.04
N GLU A 14 -4.13 -3.41 -2.89
CA GLU A 14 -4.52 -4.35 -3.95
C GLU A 14 -5.99 -4.23 -4.37
N ARG A 15 -6.80 -3.41 -3.67
CA ARG A 15 -8.24 -3.25 -3.95
C ARG A 15 -8.58 -1.98 -4.72
N CYS A 16 -8.00 -0.85 -4.34
CA CYS A 16 -8.22 0.45 -4.99
C CYS A 16 -6.96 0.99 -5.69
N SER A 17 -5.85 0.25 -5.66
CA SER A 17 -4.57 0.63 -6.25
C SER A 17 -3.97 1.93 -5.69
N HIS A 18 -4.44 2.39 -4.53
CA HIS A 18 -3.89 3.58 -3.89
C HIS A 18 -2.53 3.27 -3.27
N GLU A 19 -1.57 4.16 -3.49
CA GLU A 19 -0.20 4.07 -2.97
C GLU A 19 0.00 5.17 -1.93
N TRP A 20 0.54 4.81 -0.76
CA TRP A 20 0.81 5.76 0.30
C TRP A 20 2.10 5.43 1.03
N ILE A 21 2.72 6.46 1.60
CA ILE A 21 3.93 6.34 2.40
C ILE A 21 3.51 6.43 3.87
N PRO A 22 3.65 5.36 4.67
CA PRO A 22 3.34 5.42 6.09
C PRO A 22 4.38 6.27 6.83
N ASN A 23 4.00 6.82 7.98
CA ASN A 23 4.94 7.53 8.85
C ASN A 23 5.91 6.56 9.55
N ASP A 24 5.43 5.37 9.91
CA ASP A 24 6.24 4.30 10.50
C ASP A 24 6.18 3.07 9.60
N ILE A 25 7.34 2.64 9.09
CA ILE A 25 7.43 1.46 8.19
C ILE A 25 7.33 0.15 8.97
N LYS A 26 7.59 0.17 10.28
CA LYS A 26 7.55 -1.03 11.13
C LYS A 26 6.12 -1.39 11.45
N GLU A 27 5.23 -0.40 11.56
CA GLU A 27 3.82 -0.64 11.79
C GLU A 27 3.06 -0.79 10.47
N LYS A 28 2.64 -2.03 10.18
CA LYS A 28 1.80 -2.33 9.02
C LYS A 28 0.43 -1.66 9.20
N PRO A 29 -0.04 -0.83 8.26
CA PRO A 29 -1.33 -0.17 8.39
C PRO A 29 -2.44 -1.21 8.48
N LYS A 30 -3.38 -1.01 9.39
CA LYS A 30 -4.52 -1.93 9.57
C LYS A 30 -5.57 -1.76 8.47
N VAL A 31 -5.64 -0.58 7.86
CA VAL A 31 -6.64 -0.22 6.85
C VAL A 31 -6.03 0.67 5.76
N CYS A 32 -6.55 0.58 4.54
CA CYS A 32 -6.19 1.54 3.48
C CYS A 32 -6.76 2.93 3.81
N PRO A 33 -5.98 4.02 3.72
CA PRO A 33 -6.46 5.38 3.98
C PRO A 33 -7.49 5.88 2.96
N SER A 34 -7.46 5.34 1.73
CA SER A 34 -8.38 5.76 0.66
C SER A 34 -9.72 5.02 0.71
N CYS A 35 -9.72 3.68 0.67
CA CYS A 35 -10.95 2.89 0.63
C CYS A 35 -11.40 2.34 1.99
N LYS A 36 -10.63 2.59 3.07
CA LYS A 36 -10.86 2.10 4.44
C LYS A 36 -10.93 0.57 4.56
N SER A 37 -10.50 -0.17 3.54
CA SER A 37 -10.52 -1.62 3.57
C SER A 37 -9.41 -2.16 4.47
N PRO A 38 -9.70 -3.07 5.42
CA PRO A 38 -8.67 -3.75 6.20
C PRO A 38 -7.87 -4.76 5.36
N TYR A 39 -8.51 -5.36 4.35
CA TYR A 39 -7.89 -6.30 3.41
C TYR A 39 -7.14 -5.60 2.26
N TRP A 40 -6.46 -4.50 2.55
CA TRP A 40 -5.79 -3.71 1.52
C TRP A 40 -4.57 -4.41 0.94
N ASP A 41 -3.94 -5.30 1.70
CA ASP A 41 -2.77 -6.10 1.34
C ASP A 41 -3.12 -7.46 0.74
N THR A 42 -4.41 -7.78 0.71
CA THR A 42 -4.91 -9.07 0.27
C THR A 42 -5.43 -8.92 -1.16
N PRO A 43 -4.83 -9.59 -2.16
CA PRO A 43 -5.36 -9.56 -3.51
C PRO A 43 -6.77 -10.14 -3.50
N ARG A 44 -7.68 -9.53 -4.27
CA ARG A 44 -9.00 -10.14 -4.48
C ARG A 44 -8.77 -11.53 -5.07
N ARG A 45 -9.37 -12.56 -4.47
CA ARG A 45 -9.46 -13.90 -5.11
C ARG A 45 -10.20 -13.73 -6.42
N ASN A 46 -9.48 -13.45 -7.49
CA ASN A 46 -9.99 -13.63 -8.83
C ASN A 46 -10.04 -15.14 -9.04
N GLY A 47 -11.22 -15.71 -8.84
CA GLY A 47 -11.55 -17.03 -9.35
C GLY A 47 -11.48 -16.98 -10.87
N ARG A 48 -10.31 -17.24 -11.43
CA ARG A 48 -10.13 -17.67 -12.82
C ARG A 48 -9.11 -18.79 -12.83
N GLY A 49 -9.60 -19.97 -12.49
CA GLY A 49 -9.13 -21.15 -13.21
C GLY A 49 -9.48 -20.94 -14.69
N LYS A 50 -8.50 -21.09 -15.55
CA LYS A 50 -8.69 -21.45 -16.95
C LYS A 50 -7.57 -22.42 -17.30
#